data_AF-A0A9D8DJX5-F1
#
_entry.id   AF-A0A9D8DJX5-F1
#
_cell.length_a   1.000
_cell.length_b   1.000
_cell.length_c   1.000
_cell.angle_alpha   90.00
_cell.angle_beta   90.00
_cell.angle_gamma   90.00
#
_symmetry.space_group_name_H-M   'P 1'
#
loop_
_entity.id
_entity.type
_entity.pdbx_description
1 polymer ?
#
loop_
_entity_poly.entity_id
_entity_poly.type
_entity_poly.pdbx_seq_one_letter_code
_entity_poly.pdbx_strand_id
1 'polypeptide(L)'
;MSARTVAIDADRMSLPNALYEDLGSPSTVVLLPVDGQSLWLRRRDPRSRVRRTAHFLLGRGYDVCTAVLKDRTTESATYQLSRVVPTGEFGVANYGEAHFLIPLDSKDEVASREQSWAEIQEYHEHLPIEQQDANAWAVSRWLAGVLAPLGNSFLEIGCGAGRNLRALADVAPSANIAGIDVNESALSLARREVPSATLSASSLYALDDWGGASVDVVFTSGVLVHVPHTEVAGVVREMHRIASNAVVHFELHGPDHPYDYHRYPRDYGALHELLDLDTETTYEVFPRDDFRSMGTGSFWLALLVAVKSQRQF
;
A
#
# COMPACT_ATOMS: atom_id res chain seq x y z
N MET A 1 15.74 -17.90 -8.82
CA MET A 1 14.66 -16.93 -9.07
C MET A 1 14.35 -16.27 -7.73
N SER A 2 14.11 -14.96 -7.68
CA SER A 2 13.68 -14.34 -6.40
C SER A 2 12.35 -14.93 -5.98
N ALA A 3 12.10 -15.10 -4.68
CA ALA A 3 10.77 -15.50 -4.19
C ALA A 3 9.67 -14.48 -4.55
N ARG A 4 10.07 -13.27 -5.00
CA ARG A 4 9.20 -12.11 -5.28
C ARG A 4 8.84 -11.90 -6.74
N THR A 5 9.42 -12.66 -7.67
CA THR A 5 9.25 -12.39 -9.09
C THR A 5 8.64 -13.56 -9.85
N VAL A 6 7.72 -13.22 -10.75
CA VAL A 6 7.21 -14.13 -11.77
C VAL A 6 8.00 -13.87 -13.05
N ALA A 7 8.56 -14.92 -13.64
CA ALA A 7 9.26 -14.81 -14.91
C ALA A 7 8.39 -15.37 -16.05
N ILE A 8 8.26 -14.62 -17.13
CA ILE A 8 7.57 -15.05 -18.35
C ILE A 8 8.55 -14.97 -19.52
N ASP A 9 8.80 -16.10 -20.16
CA ASP A 9 9.65 -16.21 -21.34
C ASP A 9 8.94 -17.01 -22.44
N ALA A 10 8.80 -16.39 -23.62
CA ALA A 10 8.11 -16.91 -24.79
C ALA A 10 6.69 -17.45 -24.49
N ASP A 11 6.58 -18.76 -24.28
CA ASP A 11 5.35 -19.50 -24.03
C ASP A 11 5.32 -20.17 -22.64
N ARG A 12 6.22 -19.78 -21.74
CA ARG A 12 6.35 -20.32 -20.39
C ARG A 12 6.28 -19.23 -19.33
N MET A 13 5.69 -19.58 -18.20
CA MET A 13 5.67 -18.76 -16.99
C MET A 13 6.17 -19.58 -15.81
N SER A 14 7.04 -18.99 -14.99
CA SER A 14 7.52 -19.57 -13.75
C SER A 14 7.00 -18.76 -12.57
N LEU A 15 6.23 -19.41 -11.68
CA LEU A 15 5.77 -18.83 -10.42
C LEU A 15 6.69 -19.27 -9.28
N PRO A 16 7.06 -18.38 -8.34
CA PRO A 16 7.72 -18.80 -7.11
C PRO A 16 6.79 -19.75 -6.32
N ASN A 17 7.35 -20.76 -5.65
CA ASN A 17 6.54 -21.82 -5.02
C ASN A 17 5.56 -21.26 -3.97
N ALA A 18 5.93 -20.20 -3.25
CA ALA A 18 5.03 -19.55 -2.29
C ALA A 18 3.76 -18.98 -2.97
N LEU A 19 3.88 -18.32 -4.13
CA LEU A 19 2.73 -17.82 -4.89
C LEU A 19 1.89 -18.96 -5.47
N TYR A 20 2.54 -20.05 -5.91
CA TYR A 20 1.85 -21.25 -6.36
C TYR A 20 0.99 -21.88 -5.25
N GLU A 21 1.52 -21.95 -4.03
CA GLU A 21 0.83 -22.49 -2.86
C GLU A 21 -0.33 -21.60 -2.43
N ASP A 22 -0.13 -20.28 -2.38
CA ASP A 22 -1.18 -19.30 -2.08
C ASP A 22 -2.35 -19.35 -3.06
N LEU A 23 -2.06 -19.52 -4.36
CA LEU A 23 -3.08 -19.74 -5.38
C LEU A 23 -3.85 -21.08 -5.22
N GLY A 24 -3.54 -21.87 -4.19
CA GLY A 24 -4.16 -23.16 -3.90
C GLY A 24 -3.63 -24.29 -4.77
N SER A 25 -2.35 -24.23 -5.15
CA SER A 25 -1.67 -25.24 -5.97
C SER A 25 -2.40 -25.60 -7.27
N PRO A 26 -2.79 -24.62 -8.11
CA PRO A 26 -3.69 -24.87 -9.22
C PRO A 26 -3.00 -25.61 -10.38
N SER A 27 -3.68 -26.57 -11.00
CA SER A 27 -3.20 -27.16 -12.27
C SER A 27 -3.32 -26.19 -13.45
N THR A 28 -4.11 -25.13 -13.30
CA THR A 28 -4.38 -24.14 -14.35
C THR A 28 -4.64 -22.76 -13.76
N VAL A 29 -3.98 -21.76 -14.33
CA VAL A 29 -4.16 -20.34 -14.00
C VAL A 29 -4.59 -19.56 -15.25
N VAL A 30 -5.08 -18.35 -15.03
CA VAL A 30 -5.53 -17.43 -16.06
C VAL A 30 -4.77 -16.12 -15.93
N LEU A 31 -4.26 -15.61 -17.06
CA LEU A 31 -3.65 -14.29 -17.18
C LEU A 31 -4.54 -13.37 -18.02
N LEU A 32 -4.71 -12.12 -17.57
CA LEU A 32 -5.47 -11.09 -18.29
C LEU A 32 -4.60 -9.83 -18.48
N PRO A 33 -4.25 -9.48 -19.73
CA PRO A 33 -3.57 -8.22 -20.03
C PRO A 33 -4.44 -7.00 -19.68
N VAL A 34 -3.82 -5.93 -19.17
CA VAL A 34 -4.52 -4.70 -18.78
C VAL A 34 -4.13 -3.49 -19.63
N ASP A 35 -2.85 -3.15 -19.67
CA ASP A 35 -2.29 -1.91 -20.24
C ASP A 35 -1.20 -2.17 -21.30
N GLY A 36 -1.11 -3.42 -21.77
CA GLY A 36 -0.10 -3.86 -22.74
C GLY A 36 1.21 -4.34 -22.10
N GLN A 37 1.44 -4.12 -20.81
CA GLN A 37 2.63 -4.59 -20.10
C GLN A 37 2.27 -5.43 -18.87
N SER A 38 1.27 -5.02 -18.10
CA SER A 38 0.84 -5.65 -16.85
C SER A 38 -0.21 -6.75 -17.05
N LEU A 39 -0.26 -7.70 -16.11
CA LEU A 39 -1.12 -8.88 -16.18
C LEU A 39 -1.84 -9.14 -14.85
N TRP A 40 -3.13 -9.44 -14.88
CA TRP A 40 -3.80 -10.08 -13.74
C TRP A 40 -3.62 -11.59 -13.80
N LEU A 41 -3.12 -12.19 -12.73
CA LEU A 41 -3.00 -13.62 -12.51
C LEU A 41 -4.07 -14.10 -11.53
N ARG A 42 -4.74 -15.21 -11.84
CA ARG A 42 -5.66 -15.87 -10.92
C ARG A 42 -5.73 -17.37 -11.14
N ARG A 43 -6.12 -18.12 -10.11
CA ARG A 43 -6.53 -19.52 -10.25
C ARG A 43 -7.74 -19.61 -11.20
N ARG A 44 -7.74 -20.62 -12.06
CA ARG A 44 -8.94 -20.95 -12.84
C ARG A 44 -9.97 -21.64 -11.95
N ASP A 45 -11.08 -20.97 -11.66
CA ASP A 45 -12.23 -21.61 -11.01
C ASP A 45 -13.16 -22.26 -12.06
N PRO A 46 -13.31 -23.60 -12.07
CA PRO A 46 -14.21 -24.30 -12.99
C PRO A 46 -15.70 -24.00 -12.76
N ARG A 47 -16.08 -23.50 -11.58
CA ARG A 47 -17.47 -23.11 -11.25
C ARG A 47 -17.77 -21.65 -11.55
N SER A 48 -16.73 -20.81 -11.65
CA SER A 48 -16.85 -19.49 -12.21
C SER A 48 -17.29 -19.63 -13.68
N ARG A 49 -18.59 -19.59 -13.91
CA ARG A 49 -19.10 -19.10 -15.17
C ARG A 49 -18.55 -17.69 -15.26
N VAL A 50 -17.39 -17.51 -15.90
CA VAL A 50 -16.92 -16.19 -16.34
C VAL A 50 -18.18 -15.51 -16.85
N ARG A 51 -18.66 -14.50 -16.12
CA ARG A 51 -19.98 -13.91 -16.30
C ARG A 51 -19.99 -13.41 -17.74
N ARG A 52 -20.54 -14.22 -18.66
CA ARG A 52 -20.79 -13.85 -20.06
C ARG A 52 -21.66 -12.59 -20.15
N THR A 53 -22.27 -12.19 -19.04
CA THR A 53 -23.09 -10.98 -18.90
C THR A 53 -22.29 -9.69 -18.72
N ALA A 54 -21.08 -9.71 -18.14
CA ALA A 54 -20.18 -8.55 -18.17
C ALA A 54 -19.49 -8.39 -19.55
N HIS A 55 -19.45 -9.49 -20.31
CA HIS A 55 -18.88 -9.63 -21.65
C HIS A 55 -19.57 -8.80 -22.74
N PHE A 56 -20.75 -8.23 -22.47
CA PHE A 56 -21.55 -7.52 -23.48
C PHE A 56 -21.67 -5.99 -23.24
N LEU A 57 -21.33 -5.50 -22.05
CA LEU A 57 -21.51 -4.07 -21.69
C LEU A 57 -20.20 -3.25 -21.74
N LEU A 58 -19.04 -3.89 -21.83
CA LEU A 58 -17.74 -3.24 -21.98
C LEU A 58 -17.07 -3.79 -23.25
N GLY A 59 -17.20 -3.07 -24.37
CA GLY A 59 -16.81 -3.50 -25.72
C GLY A 59 -15.31 -3.69 -25.98
N ARG A 60 -14.61 -4.49 -25.17
CA ARG A 60 -13.24 -4.98 -25.46
C ARG A 60 -13.18 -6.47 -25.11
N GLY A 61 -13.00 -7.32 -26.12
CA GLY A 61 -12.69 -8.73 -25.91
C GLY A 61 -11.33 -8.82 -25.23
N TYR A 62 -11.29 -9.10 -23.93
CA TYR A 62 -10.02 -9.29 -23.23
C TYR A 62 -9.33 -10.55 -23.75
N ASP A 63 -8.11 -10.42 -24.27
CA ASP A 63 -7.26 -11.52 -24.72
C ASP A 63 -6.80 -12.37 -23.53
N VAL A 64 -7.66 -13.28 -23.07
CA VAL A 64 -7.36 -14.16 -21.94
C VAL A 64 -6.30 -15.20 -22.34
N CYS A 65 -5.24 -15.34 -21.54
CA CYS A 65 -4.28 -16.45 -21.64
C CYS A 65 -4.56 -17.48 -20.55
N THR A 66 -4.63 -18.76 -20.93
CA THR A 66 -4.70 -19.87 -19.97
C THR A 66 -3.33 -20.50 -19.87
N ALA A 67 -2.87 -20.78 -18.65
CA ALA A 67 -1.59 -21.43 -18.42
C ALA A 67 -1.79 -22.76 -17.67
N VAL A 68 -1.17 -23.83 -18.15
CA VAL A 68 -1.31 -25.19 -17.59
C VAL A 68 0.01 -25.63 -16.97
N LEU A 69 -0.04 -26.11 -15.73
CA LEU A 69 1.13 -26.59 -14.99
C LEU A 69 1.84 -27.71 -15.77
N LYS A 70 3.17 -27.63 -15.90
CA LYS A 70 4.00 -28.61 -16.59
C LYS A 70 4.99 -29.29 -15.66
N ASP A 71 5.62 -28.51 -14.81
CA ASP A 71 6.65 -29.00 -13.90
C ASP A 71 6.62 -28.20 -12.59
N ARG A 72 7.11 -28.81 -11.52
CA ARG A 72 7.24 -28.20 -10.21
C ARG A 72 8.52 -28.68 -9.54
N THR A 73 9.27 -27.72 -9.04
CA THR A 73 10.41 -27.94 -8.14
C THR A 73 10.07 -27.43 -6.74
N THR A 74 11.01 -27.54 -5.82
CA THR A 74 10.89 -26.93 -4.49
C THR A 74 10.89 -25.40 -4.53
N GLU A 75 11.41 -24.80 -5.59
CA GLU A 75 11.57 -23.34 -5.71
C GLU A 75 10.46 -22.69 -6.54
N SER A 76 9.92 -23.40 -7.54
CA SER A 76 8.99 -22.81 -8.51
C SER A 76 8.04 -23.81 -9.16
N ALA A 77 6.96 -23.28 -9.73
CA ALA A 77 6.00 -24.00 -10.55
C ALA A 77 6.01 -23.41 -11.97
N THR A 78 6.28 -24.25 -12.97
CA THR A 78 6.36 -23.83 -14.38
C THR A 78 5.07 -24.18 -15.12
N TYR A 79 4.51 -23.20 -15.81
CA TYR A 79 3.30 -23.30 -16.60
C TYR A 79 3.59 -23.07 -18.08
N GLN A 80 2.86 -23.80 -18.93
CA GLN A 80 2.79 -23.58 -20.37
C GLN A 80 1.63 -22.66 -20.70
N LEU A 81 1.91 -21.56 -21.38
CA LEU A 81 0.94 -20.56 -21.82
C LEU A 81 0.22 -21.02 -23.10
N SER A 82 -1.07 -20.71 -23.20
CA SER A 82 -1.87 -20.97 -24.40
C SER A 82 -1.64 -19.96 -25.53
N ARG A 83 -1.03 -18.83 -25.21
CA ARG A 83 -0.72 -17.74 -26.13
C ARG A 83 0.34 -16.81 -25.54
N VAL A 84 0.94 -15.99 -26.40
CA VAL A 84 1.91 -14.97 -26.01
C VAL A 84 1.23 -13.89 -25.17
N VAL A 85 1.91 -13.49 -24.11
CA VAL A 85 1.63 -12.34 -23.24
C VAL A 85 2.93 -11.55 -23.07
N PRO A 86 2.95 -10.35 -22.46
CA PRO A 86 4.19 -9.64 -22.17
C PRO A 86 5.20 -10.53 -21.44
N THR A 87 6.45 -10.51 -21.92
CA THR A 87 7.57 -11.28 -21.38
C THR A 87 8.46 -10.41 -20.50
N GLY A 88 9.11 -11.01 -19.50
CA GLY A 88 9.99 -10.31 -18.57
C GLY A 88 9.89 -10.83 -17.15
N GLU A 89 10.46 -10.08 -16.21
CA GLU A 89 10.27 -10.29 -14.79
C GLU A 89 9.18 -9.35 -14.26
N PHE A 90 8.31 -9.90 -13.42
CA PHE A 90 7.18 -9.20 -12.85
C PHE A 90 7.20 -9.29 -11.33
N GLY A 91 7.03 -8.16 -10.66
CA GLY A 91 6.68 -8.12 -9.23
C GLY A 91 5.21 -8.48 -9.03
N VAL A 92 4.88 -9.06 -7.87
CA VAL A 92 3.54 -9.53 -7.54
C VAL A 92 2.87 -8.62 -6.52
N ALA A 93 1.87 -7.87 -6.93
CA ALA A 93 0.99 -7.15 -5.99
C ALA A 93 -0.22 -8.03 -5.65
N ASN A 94 -0.36 -8.37 -4.37
CA ASN A 94 -1.41 -9.24 -3.88
C ASN A 94 -2.73 -8.46 -3.68
N TYR A 95 -3.84 -9.00 -4.21
CA TYR A 95 -5.20 -8.50 -4.02
C TYR A 95 -6.14 -9.61 -3.49
N GLY A 96 -5.59 -10.64 -2.85
CA GLY A 96 -6.25 -11.83 -2.34
C GLY A 96 -6.57 -12.82 -3.45
N GLU A 97 -7.80 -12.78 -3.99
CA GLU A 97 -8.25 -13.75 -5.01
C GLU A 97 -7.59 -13.57 -6.38
N ALA A 98 -6.87 -12.47 -6.58
CA ALA A 98 -6.13 -12.17 -7.79
C ALA A 98 -4.81 -11.47 -7.44
N HIS A 99 -3.82 -11.66 -8.30
CA HIS A 99 -2.49 -11.08 -8.17
C HIS A 99 -2.19 -10.23 -9.39
N PHE A 100 -1.72 -9.02 -9.18
CA PHE A 100 -1.35 -8.12 -10.27
C PHE A 100 0.15 -8.20 -10.51
N LEU A 101 0.52 -8.62 -11.71
CA LEU A 101 1.90 -8.75 -12.16
C LEU A 101 2.34 -7.44 -12.79
N ILE A 102 3.32 -6.80 -12.16
CA ILE A 102 3.83 -5.47 -12.51
C ILE A 102 5.21 -5.65 -13.14
N PRO A 103 5.47 -5.17 -14.36
CA PRO A 103 6.80 -5.20 -14.96
C PRO A 103 7.85 -4.56 -14.06
N LEU A 104 9.04 -5.17 -13.98
CA LEU A 104 10.16 -4.62 -13.21
C LEU A 104 11.15 -3.90 -14.14
N ASP A 105 11.31 -2.59 -13.92
CA ASP A 105 12.23 -1.75 -14.71
C ASP A 105 13.64 -1.62 -14.08
N SER A 106 13.80 -1.95 -12.81
CA SER A 106 15.06 -1.81 -12.06
C SER A 106 15.22 -2.88 -10.97
N LYS A 107 16.47 -3.16 -10.56
CA LYS A 107 16.80 -4.04 -9.44
C LYS A 107 16.74 -3.35 -8.07
N ASP A 108 16.75 -2.01 -8.05
CA ASP A 108 16.61 -1.23 -6.82
C ASP A 108 15.12 -0.96 -6.57
N GLU A 109 14.55 -1.78 -5.69
CA GLU A 109 13.13 -1.75 -5.34
C GLU A 109 12.73 -0.40 -4.75
N VAL A 110 13.53 0.17 -3.85
CA VAL A 110 13.22 1.43 -3.15
C VAL A 110 13.20 2.59 -4.13
N ALA A 111 14.29 2.78 -4.89
CA ALA A 111 14.38 3.88 -5.86
C ALA A 111 13.29 3.76 -6.95
N SER A 112 13.03 2.54 -7.43
CA SER A 112 11.97 2.30 -8.42
C SER A 112 10.58 2.66 -7.87
N ARG A 113 10.27 2.28 -6.62
CA ARG A 113 8.96 2.56 -6.03
C ARG A 113 8.77 4.03 -5.75
N GLU A 114 9.79 4.69 -5.22
CA GLU A 114 9.73 6.13 -4.95
C GLU A 114 9.51 6.94 -6.23
N GLN A 115 10.25 6.63 -7.30
CA GLN A 115 10.03 7.25 -8.60
C GLN A 115 8.60 7.00 -9.12
N SER A 116 8.11 5.76 -9.00
CA SER A 116 6.75 5.41 -9.42
C SER A 116 5.70 6.28 -8.71
N TRP A 117 5.85 6.49 -7.40
CA TRP A 117 4.94 7.35 -6.62
C TRP A 117 5.09 8.83 -6.93
N ALA A 118 6.31 9.30 -7.19
CA ALA A 118 6.56 10.67 -7.60
C ALA A 118 5.91 11.01 -8.96
N GLU A 119 5.84 10.05 -9.87
CA GLU A 119 5.36 10.25 -11.25
C GLU A 119 3.91 9.81 -11.49
N ILE A 120 3.29 9.03 -10.57
CA ILE A 120 1.95 8.49 -10.77
C ILE A 120 0.92 9.61 -11.00
N GLN A 121 0.08 9.41 -12.02
CA GLN A 121 -1.02 10.31 -12.37
C GLN A 121 -2.36 9.61 -12.11
N GLU A 122 -3.39 10.41 -11.83
CA GLU A 122 -4.77 9.95 -11.62
C GLU A 122 -4.95 8.90 -10.50
N TYR A 123 -3.98 8.82 -9.58
CA TYR A 123 -4.13 8.00 -8.38
C TYR A 123 -5.24 8.58 -7.50
N HIS A 124 -6.16 7.74 -7.02
CA HIS A 124 -7.37 8.16 -6.32
C HIS A 124 -7.10 9.09 -5.11
N GLU A 125 -6.00 8.90 -4.39
CA GLU A 125 -5.58 9.76 -3.26
C GLU A 125 -4.92 11.08 -3.71
N HIS A 126 -4.53 11.19 -4.98
CA HIS A 126 -3.92 12.36 -5.61
C HIS A 126 -4.92 13.15 -6.49
N LEU A 127 -6.19 12.75 -6.52
CA LEU A 127 -7.26 13.52 -7.16
C LEU A 127 -7.72 14.66 -6.25
N PRO A 128 -8.36 15.71 -6.79
CA PRO A 128 -9.05 16.72 -5.97
C PRO A 128 -10.00 16.06 -4.96
N ILE A 129 -10.08 16.59 -3.73
CA ILE A 129 -10.81 15.94 -2.61
C ILE A 129 -12.27 15.64 -3.00
N GLU A 130 -12.92 16.51 -3.74
CA GLU A 130 -14.31 16.33 -4.21
C GLU A 130 -14.51 15.18 -5.20
N GLN A 131 -13.43 14.67 -5.80
CA GLN A 131 -13.44 13.52 -6.70
C GLN A 131 -13.06 12.22 -5.99
N GLN A 132 -12.65 12.28 -4.73
CA GLN A 132 -12.29 11.12 -3.94
C GLN A 132 -13.54 10.42 -3.38
N ASP A 133 -13.37 9.15 -3.00
CA ASP A 133 -14.48 8.32 -2.52
C ASP A 133 -15.08 8.85 -1.20
N ALA A 134 -16.42 8.83 -1.10
CA ALA A 134 -17.12 9.37 0.06
C ALA A 134 -16.81 8.62 1.36
N ASN A 135 -16.54 7.31 1.30
CA ASN A 135 -16.11 6.53 2.45
C ASN A 135 -14.69 6.93 2.87
N ALA A 136 -13.79 7.15 1.91
CA ALA A 136 -12.45 7.67 2.21
C ALA A 136 -12.53 8.99 3.00
N TRP A 137 -13.53 9.83 2.69
CA TRP A 137 -13.75 11.06 3.46
C TRP A 137 -14.29 10.84 4.87
N ALA A 138 -15.19 9.86 5.05
CA ALA A 138 -15.65 9.45 6.37
C ALA A 138 -14.51 8.90 7.24
N VAL A 139 -13.60 8.14 6.64
CA VAL A 139 -12.41 7.60 7.30
C VAL A 139 -11.46 8.72 7.74
N SER A 140 -11.15 9.70 6.89
CA SER A 140 -10.28 10.83 7.29
C SER A 140 -10.87 11.64 8.44
N ARG A 141 -12.18 11.86 8.48
CA ARG A 141 -12.84 12.55 9.61
C ARG A 141 -12.75 11.75 10.90
N TRP A 142 -12.94 10.44 10.82
CA TRP A 142 -12.75 9.56 11.97
C TRP A 142 -11.30 9.60 12.46
N LEU A 143 -10.32 9.46 11.54
CA LEU A 143 -8.90 9.51 11.86
C LEU A 143 -8.50 10.85 12.48
N ALA A 144 -9.01 11.97 11.98
CA ALA A 144 -8.81 13.29 12.57
C ALA A 144 -9.31 13.37 14.03
N GLY A 145 -10.44 12.71 14.34
CA GLY A 145 -10.95 12.59 15.71
C GLY A 145 -10.08 11.72 16.63
N VAL A 146 -9.36 10.75 16.08
CA VAL A 146 -8.35 9.96 16.80
C VAL A 146 -7.09 10.79 17.05
N LEU A 147 -6.65 11.56 16.05
CA LEU A 147 -5.41 12.34 16.09
C LEU A 147 -5.51 13.58 16.99
N ALA A 148 -6.60 14.35 16.90
CA ALA A 148 -6.72 15.66 17.56
C ALA A 148 -6.48 15.63 19.08
N PRO A 149 -6.95 14.62 19.85
CA PRO A 149 -6.66 14.54 21.28
C PRO A 149 -5.19 14.26 21.62
N LEU A 150 -4.38 13.82 20.65
CA LEU A 150 -2.98 13.42 20.86
C LEU A 150 -1.99 14.60 20.77
N GLY A 151 -2.39 15.80 20.36
CA GLY A 151 -1.44 16.92 20.27
C GLY A 151 -1.98 18.16 19.58
N ASN A 152 -1.10 19.13 19.37
CA ASN A 152 -1.40 20.39 18.66
C ASN A 152 -0.50 20.62 17.45
N SER A 153 0.45 19.72 17.18
CA SER A 153 1.28 19.74 15.98
C SER A 153 1.35 18.36 15.35
N PHE A 154 1.18 18.31 14.03
CA PHE A 154 0.97 17.07 13.28
C PHE A 154 1.83 17.04 12.02
N LEU A 155 2.43 15.88 11.74
CA LEU A 155 3.13 15.59 10.50
C LEU A 155 2.55 14.33 9.87
N GLU A 156 1.97 14.47 8.68
CA GLU A 156 1.62 13.31 7.83
C GLU A 156 2.76 12.99 6.87
N ILE A 157 3.22 11.73 6.88
CA ILE A 157 4.17 11.23 5.88
C ILE A 157 3.38 10.52 4.78
N GLY A 158 3.53 10.99 3.53
CA GLY A 158 2.74 10.54 2.37
C GLY A 158 1.34 11.15 2.35
N CYS A 159 1.26 12.48 2.42
CA CYS A 159 -0.01 13.22 2.58
C CYS A 159 -0.87 13.34 1.32
N GLY A 160 -0.35 12.95 0.14
CA GLY A 160 -1.07 12.98 -1.12
C GLY A 160 -1.69 14.35 -1.43
N ALA A 161 -2.97 14.37 -1.82
CA ALA A 161 -3.72 15.61 -2.06
C ALA A 161 -4.22 16.30 -0.77
N GLY A 162 -3.76 15.87 0.41
CA GLY A 162 -4.02 16.55 1.68
C GLY A 162 -5.39 16.25 2.31
N ARG A 163 -6.05 15.15 1.93
CA ARG A 163 -7.38 14.79 2.47
C ARG A 163 -7.35 14.71 3.99
N ASN A 164 -6.45 13.90 4.57
CA ASN A 164 -6.36 13.75 6.03
C ASN A 164 -6.01 15.06 6.74
N LEU A 165 -5.05 15.82 6.18
CA LEU A 165 -4.70 17.16 6.68
C LEU A 165 -5.91 18.10 6.71
N ARG A 166 -6.78 18.03 5.69
CA ARG A 166 -7.99 18.85 5.64
C ARG A 166 -8.98 18.47 6.75
N ALA A 167 -9.23 17.17 6.95
CA ALA A 167 -10.11 16.71 8.02
C ALA A 167 -9.57 17.11 9.40
N LEU A 168 -8.25 17.07 9.57
CA LEU A 168 -7.58 17.48 10.80
C LEU A 168 -7.68 18.99 11.03
N ALA A 169 -7.50 19.81 9.99
CA ALA A 169 -7.68 21.26 10.07
C ALA A 169 -9.12 21.65 10.45
N ASP A 170 -10.13 20.90 9.98
CA ASP A 170 -11.53 21.14 10.32
C ASP A 170 -11.82 20.88 11.82
N VAL A 171 -11.18 19.90 12.46
CA VAL A 171 -11.41 19.56 13.88
C VAL A 171 -10.44 20.24 14.84
N ALA A 172 -9.25 20.62 14.38
CA ALA A 172 -8.19 21.26 15.17
C ALA A 172 -7.65 22.51 14.44
N PRO A 173 -8.46 23.57 14.29
CA PRO A 173 -8.13 24.72 13.44
C PRO A 173 -6.94 25.56 13.93
N SER A 174 -6.53 25.40 15.19
CA SER A 174 -5.35 26.05 15.77
C SER A 174 -4.09 25.18 15.74
N ALA A 175 -4.16 23.95 15.22
CA ALA A 175 -3.03 23.04 15.19
C ALA A 175 -2.01 23.44 14.11
N ASN A 176 -0.73 23.18 14.39
CA ASN A 176 0.34 23.28 13.40
C ASN A 176 0.34 22.01 12.57
N ILE A 177 -0.15 22.09 11.33
CA ILE A 177 -0.28 20.93 10.46
C ILE A 177 0.83 20.96 9.40
N ALA A 178 1.51 19.84 9.22
CA ALA A 178 2.51 19.63 8.19
C ALA A 178 2.28 18.30 7.46
N GLY A 179 2.78 18.23 6.24
CA GLY A 179 2.70 17.04 5.41
C GLY A 179 3.84 16.96 4.41
N ILE A 180 4.31 15.75 4.15
CA ILE A 180 5.28 15.49 3.09
C ILE A 180 4.73 14.48 2.10
N ASP A 181 5.11 14.61 0.84
CA ASP A 181 4.86 13.62 -0.21
C ASP A 181 5.95 13.72 -1.27
N VAL A 182 6.19 12.67 -2.05
CA VAL A 182 7.15 12.72 -3.18
C VAL A 182 6.50 13.24 -4.45
N ASN A 183 5.17 13.30 -4.52
CA ASN A 183 4.41 13.72 -5.68
C ASN A 183 4.06 15.22 -5.63
N GLU A 184 4.77 16.04 -6.40
CA GLU A 184 4.55 17.49 -6.48
C GLU A 184 3.15 17.88 -7.00
N SER A 185 2.54 17.04 -7.83
CA SER A 185 1.19 17.31 -8.35
C SER A 185 0.15 17.14 -7.25
N ALA A 186 0.28 16.09 -6.43
CA ALA A 186 -0.55 15.87 -5.25
C ALA A 186 -0.38 17.00 -4.24
N LEU A 187 0.86 17.40 -3.93
CA LEU A 187 1.16 18.53 -3.05
C LEU A 187 0.58 19.86 -3.54
N SER A 188 0.55 20.07 -4.86
CA SER A 188 -0.07 21.27 -5.44
C SER A 188 -1.58 21.33 -5.19
N LEU A 189 -2.25 20.19 -5.07
CA LEU A 189 -3.66 20.12 -4.65
C LEU A 189 -3.76 20.31 -3.13
N ALA A 190 -2.93 19.62 -2.35
CA ALA A 190 -2.91 19.76 -0.89
C ALA A 190 -2.75 21.22 -0.43
N ARG A 191 -1.87 21.99 -1.10
CA ARG A 191 -1.67 23.43 -0.83
C ARG A 191 -2.93 24.28 -1.07
N ARG A 192 -3.81 23.86 -1.99
CA ARG A 192 -5.09 24.53 -2.23
C ARG A 192 -6.13 24.15 -1.19
N GLU A 193 -6.15 22.87 -0.81
CA GLU A 193 -7.13 22.32 0.13
C GLU A 193 -6.87 22.74 1.58
N VAL A 194 -5.60 22.88 1.96
CA VAL A 194 -5.16 23.22 3.31
C VAL A 194 -4.10 24.33 3.28
N PRO A 195 -4.47 25.59 2.97
CA PRO A 195 -3.50 26.69 2.82
C PRO A 195 -2.69 27.01 4.09
N SER A 196 -3.17 26.57 5.26
CA SER A 196 -2.50 26.74 6.55
C SER A 196 -1.43 25.67 6.84
N ALA A 197 -1.38 24.59 6.05
CA ALA A 197 -0.43 23.50 6.28
C ALA A 197 0.96 23.83 5.70
N THR A 198 2.01 23.38 6.40
CA THR A 198 3.38 23.41 5.90
C THR A 198 3.65 22.15 5.07
N LEU A 199 3.86 22.29 3.76
CA LEU A 199 3.94 21.16 2.83
C LEU A 199 5.26 21.14 2.06
N SER A 200 5.98 20.00 2.10
CA SER A 200 7.25 19.82 1.37
C SER A 200 7.28 18.57 0.51
N ALA A 201 7.95 18.66 -0.64
CA ALA A 201 8.27 17.51 -1.47
C ALA A 201 9.47 16.78 -0.86
N SER A 202 9.26 15.61 -0.26
CA SER A 202 10.30 14.92 0.50
C SER A 202 10.05 13.41 0.55
N SER A 203 11.14 12.67 0.58
CA SER A 203 11.13 11.22 0.73
C SER A 203 10.89 10.81 2.18
N LEU A 204 10.10 9.76 2.39
CA LEU A 204 9.99 9.10 3.70
C LEU A 204 11.28 8.39 4.14
N TYR A 205 12.24 8.23 3.23
CA TYR A 205 13.59 7.70 3.50
C TYR A 205 14.61 8.80 3.80
N ALA A 206 14.22 10.08 3.70
CA ALA A 206 15.10 11.24 3.94
C ALA A 206 14.39 12.26 4.85
N LEU A 207 14.42 11.99 6.16
CA LEU A 207 13.70 12.77 7.18
C LEU A 207 14.62 13.61 8.09
N ASP A 208 15.87 13.80 7.67
CA ASP A 208 16.92 14.48 8.46
C ASP A 208 16.60 15.97 8.75
N ASP A 209 15.81 16.60 7.89
CA ASP A 209 15.36 18.00 8.07
C ASP A 209 14.40 18.17 9.26
N TRP A 210 13.81 17.08 9.73
CA TRP A 210 12.93 17.09 10.91
C TRP A 210 13.74 16.87 12.18
N GLY A 211 13.66 17.81 13.12
CA GLY A 211 14.29 17.68 14.44
C GLY A 211 13.69 16.53 15.27
N GLY A 212 14.47 15.98 16.20
CA GLY A 212 13.93 15.01 17.16
C GLY A 212 12.94 15.67 18.12
N ALA A 213 11.84 14.98 18.44
CA ALA A 213 10.75 15.45 19.29
C ALA A 213 10.23 16.86 18.90
N SER A 214 10.14 17.14 17.59
CA SER A 214 9.80 18.45 17.05
C SER A 214 8.31 18.64 16.74
N VAL A 215 7.54 17.55 16.67
CA VAL A 215 6.11 17.54 16.34
C VAL A 215 5.39 16.61 17.32
N ASP A 216 4.20 16.97 17.81
CA ASP A 216 3.49 16.15 18.79
C ASP A 216 3.12 14.77 18.23
N VAL A 217 2.56 14.75 17.02
CA VAL A 217 2.05 13.54 16.40
C VAL A 217 2.61 13.36 14.99
N VAL A 218 3.24 12.23 14.73
CA VAL A 218 3.66 11.82 13.38
C VAL A 218 2.78 10.65 12.94
N PHE A 219 2.20 10.72 11.76
CA PHE A 219 1.29 9.67 11.31
C PHE A 219 1.41 9.33 9.82
N THR A 220 0.96 8.13 9.48
CA THR A 220 0.79 7.64 8.11
C THR A 220 -0.59 7.05 7.93
N SER A 221 -1.11 7.14 6.71
CA SER A 221 -2.39 6.52 6.32
C SER A 221 -2.27 5.88 4.94
N GLY A 222 -2.09 4.57 4.87
CA GLY A 222 -1.93 3.83 3.62
C GLY A 222 -0.60 4.07 2.91
N VAL A 223 0.47 4.33 3.66
CA VAL A 223 1.79 4.69 3.13
C VAL A 223 2.81 3.60 3.44
N LEU A 224 2.84 3.10 4.69
CA LEU A 224 3.80 2.07 5.09
C LEU A 224 3.55 0.73 4.37
N VAL A 225 2.31 0.48 3.91
CA VAL A 225 2.02 -0.67 3.03
C VAL A 225 2.85 -0.66 1.75
N HIS A 226 3.37 0.49 1.31
CA HIS A 226 4.20 0.61 0.12
C HIS A 226 5.71 0.58 0.41
N VAL A 227 6.10 0.46 1.69
CA VAL A 227 7.50 0.43 2.12
C VAL A 227 7.96 -1.02 2.28
N PRO A 228 9.05 -1.46 1.61
CA PRO A 228 9.56 -2.82 1.74
C PRO A 228 9.82 -3.22 3.20
N HIS A 229 9.67 -4.51 3.52
CA HIS A 229 9.94 -5.01 4.89
C HIS A 229 11.35 -4.72 5.40
N THR A 230 12.34 -4.62 4.51
CA THR A 230 13.72 -4.29 4.88
C THR A 230 13.90 -2.84 5.34
N GLU A 231 13.04 -1.94 4.87
CA GLU A 231 13.17 -0.50 5.12
C GLU A 231 12.21 0.02 6.20
N VAL A 232 11.06 -0.62 6.38
CA VAL A 232 9.98 -0.11 7.24
C VAL A 232 10.42 0.18 8.67
N ALA A 233 11.34 -0.64 9.20
CA ALA A 233 11.89 -0.47 10.54
C ALA A 233 12.67 0.85 10.69
N GLY A 234 13.39 1.28 9.65
CA GLY A 234 14.11 2.55 9.63
C GLY A 234 13.14 3.73 9.61
N VAL A 235 12.13 3.65 8.74
CA VAL A 235 11.08 4.69 8.60
C VAL A 235 10.31 4.87 9.91
N VAL A 236 9.86 3.78 10.52
CA VAL A 236 9.13 3.84 11.81
C VAL A 236 10.02 4.43 12.92
N ARG A 237 11.31 4.09 12.97
CA ARG A 237 12.23 4.71 13.95
C ARG A 237 12.36 6.21 13.74
N GLU A 238 12.43 6.67 12.50
CA GLU A 238 12.47 8.11 12.21
C GLU A 238 11.15 8.81 12.60
N MET A 239 10.00 8.18 12.36
CA MET A 239 8.72 8.71 12.85
C MET A 239 8.73 8.88 14.38
N HIS A 240 9.22 7.87 15.11
CA HIS A 240 9.39 7.96 16.57
C HIS A 240 10.44 8.98 17.00
N ARG A 241 11.51 9.18 16.23
CA ARG A 241 12.52 10.21 16.50
C ARG A 241 11.87 11.59 16.44
N ILE A 242 11.07 11.86 15.42
CA ILE A 242 10.43 13.16 15.16
C ILE A 242 9.29 13.44 16.14
N ALA A 243 8.45 12.44 16.44
CA ALA A 243 7.32 12.59 17.34
C ALA A 243 7.78 12.94 18.77
N SER A 244 7.16 13.93 19.40
CA SER A 244 7.37 14.28 20.81
C SER A 244 6.38 13.52 21.71
N ASN A 245 5.19 13.19 21.20
CA ASN A 245 4.13 12.52 21.96
C ASN A 245 3.71 11.18 21.36
N ALA A 246 3.22 11.13 20.11
CA ALA A 246 2.61 9.92 19.56
C ALA A 246 2.99 9.63 18.11
N VAL A 247 3.02 8.35 17.77
CA VAL A 247 3.07 7.85 16.39
C VAL A 247 1.80 7.08 16.09
N VAL A 248 1.19 7.36 14.94
CA VAL A 248 -0.07 6.71 14.51
C VAL A 248 0.09 6.10 13.12
N HIS A 249 -0.32 4.85 12.95
CA HIS A 249 -0.38 4.19 11.65
C HIS A 249 -1.81 3.76 11.37
N PHE A 250 -2.37 4.19 10.24
CA PHE A 250 -3.60 3.63 9.71
C PHE A 250 -3.29 2.93 8.38
N GLU A 251 -3.11 1.62 8.43
CA GLU A 251 -2.40 0.89 7.38
C GLU A 251 -3.05 -0.46 7.06
N LEU A 252 -2.70 -1.00 5.88
CA LEU A 252 -3.19 -2.30 5.42
C LEU A 252 -2.67 -3.43 6.32
N HIS A 253 -3.58 -4.12 6.98
CA HIS A 253 -3.33 -5.34 7.72
C HIS A 253 -3.71 -6.58 6.91
N GLY A 254 -2.93 -7.63 7.08
CA GLY A 254 -3.19 -8.94 6.52
C GLY A 254 -1.96 -9.81 6.64
N PRO A 255 -2.07 -11.10 6.26
CA PRO A 255 -0.89 -11.92 6.13
C PRO A 255 0.05 -11.29 5.10
N ASP A 256 1.31 -11.18 5.48
CA ASP A 256 2.38 -10.88 4.55
C ASP A 256 2.77 -12.15 3.81
N HIS A 257 3.25 -12.00 2.58
CA HIS A 257 3.75 -13.12 1.81
C HIS A 257 5.15 -12.82 1.28
N PRO A 258 6.02 -13.84 1.18
CA PRO A 258 7.38 -13.64 0.69
C PRO A 258 7.45 -13.19 -0.77
N TYR A 259 6.34 -13.30 -1.51
CA TYR A 259 6.22 -12.82 -2.89
C TYR A 259 5.60 -11.43 -3.02
N ASP A 260 5.09 -10.84 -1.94
CA ASP A 260 4.48 -9.53 -1.98
C ASP A 260 5.50 -8.48 -2.46
N TYR A 261 5.08 -7.71 -3.45
CA TYR A 261 5.82 -6.63 -4.08
C TYR A 261 4.89 -5.43 -4.22
N HIS A 262 5.42 -4.22 -4.05
CA HIS A 262 4.70 -2.94 -4.15
C HIS A 262 3.61 -2.69 -3.08
N ARG A 263 3.00 -3.74 -2.54
CA ARG A 263 2.12 -3.72 -1.37
C ARG A 263 2.55 -4.83 -0.42
N TYR A 264 3.00 -4.44 0.76
CA TYR A 264 3.37 -5.38 1.82
C TYR A 264 2.45 -5.14 3.03
N PRO A 265 1.26 -5.76 3.06
CA PRO A 265 0.45 -5.81 4.28
C PRO A 265 1.26 -6.45 5.40
N ARG A 266 1.03 -6.06 6.65
CA ARG A 266 1.73 -6.65 7.80
C ARG A 266 0.99 -6.43 9.11
N ASP A 267 1.46 -7.12 10.13
CA ASP A 267 1.11 -6.85 11.52
C ASP A 267 2.02 -5.73 12.07
N TYR A 268 1.45 -4.54 12.22
CA TYR A 268 2.18 -3.38 12.75
C TYR A 268 2.37 -3.48 14.27
N GLY A 269 1.52 -4.20 15.00
CA GLY A 269 1.71 -4.48 16.42
C GLY A 269 2.96 -5.32 16.63
N ALA A 270 3.09 -6.44 15.89
CA ALA A 270 4.28 -7.29 15.93
C ALA A 270 5.55 -6.55 15.49
N LEU A 271 5.45 -5.64 14.51
CA LEU A 271 6.57 -4.77 14.13
C LEU A 271 7.00 -3.88 15.31
N HIS A 272 6.06 -3.23 15.99
CA HIS A 272 6.37 -2.37 17.14
C HIS A 272 6.95 -3.16 18.32
N GLU A 273 6.44 -4.36 18.60
CA GLU A 273 7.03 -5.29 19.59
C GLU A 273 8.47 -5.65 19.24
N LEU A 274 8.76 -5.94 17.96
CA LEU A 274 10.12 -6.25 17.50
C LEU A 274 11.07 -5.06 17.61
N LEU A 275 10.57 -3.84 17.38
CA LEU A 275 11.37 -2.62 17.46
C LEU A 275 11.69 -2.19 18.90
N ASP A 276 10.97 -2.71 19.89
CA ASP A 276 11.14 -2.45 21.34
C ASP A 276 11.25 -0.95 21.65
N LEU A 277 10.27 -0.20 21.15
CA LEU A 277 10.20 1.25 21.32
C LEU A 277 9.57 1.58 22.68
N ASP A 278 10.09 2.61 23.36
CA ASP A 278 9.59 3.09 24.67
C ASP A 278 8.25 3.83 24.53
N THR A 279 7.19 3.09 24.19
CA THR A 279 5.84 3.57 23.97
C THR A 279 4.79 2.62 24.52
N GLU A 280 3.68 3.18 25.02
CA GLU A 280 2.44 2.43 25.23
C GLU A 280 1.70 2.31 23.90
N THR A 281 1.60 1.09 23.38
CA THR A 281 1.05 0.82 22.04
C THR A 281 -0.30 0.13 22.12
N THR A 282 -1.26 0.65 21.36
CA THR A 282 -2.54 -0.01 21.09
C THR A 282 -2.61 -0.36 19.61
N TYR A 283 -3.21 -1.52 19.30
CA TYR A 283 -3.35 -2.01 17.93
C TYR A 283 -4.73 -2.63 17.73
N GLU A 284 -5.50 -2.08 16.79
CA GLU A 284 -6.85 -2.54 16.45
C GLU A 284 -6.93 -2.87 14.96
N VAL A 285 -7.35 -4.09 14.64
CA VAL A 285 -7.61 -4.52 13.26
C VAL A 285 -9.12 -4.47 13.01
N PHE A 286 -9.53 -3.71 12.00
CA PHE A 286 -10.96 -3.50 11.70
C PHE A 286 -11.49 -4.60 10.79
N PRO A 287 -12.65 -5.22 11.12
CA PRO A 287 -13.34 -6.18 10.25
C PRO A 287 -13.62 -5.62 8.86
N ARG A 288 -13.77 -6.49 7.84
CA ARG A 288 -13.95 -6.05 6.44
C ARG A 288 -15.27 -5.33 6.16
N ASP A 289 -16.28 -5.59 6.98
CA ASP A 289 -17.60 -4.94 6.95
C ASP A 289 -17.62 -3.63 7.75
N ASP A 290 -16.52 -3.26 8.42
CA ASP A 290 -16.35 -1.96 9.03
C ASP A 290 -16.09 -0.89 7.97
N PHE A 291 -16.70 0.29 8.11
CA PHE A 291 -16.52 1.39 7.17
C PHE A 291 -15.04 1.80 7.01
N ARG A 292 -14.24 1.62 8.07
CA ARG A 292 -12.80 1.88 8.06
C ARG A 292 -12.02 0.93 7.18
N SER A 293 -12.54 -0.27 6.91
CA SER A 293 -11.93 -1.29 6.03
C SER A 293 -12.61 -1.39 4.67
N MET A 294 -13.71 -0.66 4.41
CA MET A 294 -14.40 -0.74 3.12
C MET A 294 -13.49 -0.24 1.98
N GLY A 295 -13.46 -0.98 0.88
CA GLY A 295 -12.76 -0.59 -0.36
C GLY A 295 -11.37 -1.20 -0.55
N THR A 296 -10.79 -1.86 0.45
CA THR A 296 -9.46 -2.51 0.35
C THR A 296 -9.51 -3.91 -0.28
N GLY A 297 -10.72 -4.42 -0.57
CA GLY A 297 -10.95 -5.73 -1.17
C GLY A 297 -10.66 -6.88 -0.20
N SER A 298 -9.47 -7.46 -0.32
CA SER A 298 -9.09 -8.70 0.37
C SER A 298 -8.33 -8.50 1.68
N PHE A 299 -8.15 -7.26 2.13
CA PHE A 299 -7.33 -6.93 3.28
C PHE A 299 -8.14 -6.24 4.36
N TRP A 300 -7.61 -6.22 5.58
CA TRP A 300 -8.15 -5.44 6.68
C TRP A 300 -7.38 -4.11 6.74
N LEU A 301 -7.96 -3.09 7.35
CA LEU A 301 -7.20 -1.93 7.81
C LEU A 301 -6.99 -2.05 9.31
N ALA A 302 -5.87 -1.52 9.80
CA ALA A 302 -5.57 -1.50 11.21
C ALA A 302 -5.09 -0.12 11.64
N LEU A 303 -5.46 0.24 12.87
CA LEU A 303 -4.98 1.43 13.55
C LEU A 303 -3.97 1.00 14.62
N LEU A 304 -2.76 1.53 14.54
CA LEU A 304 -1.79 1.50 15.62
C LEU A 304 -1.65 2.91 16.20
N VAL A 305 -1.73 3.04 17.52
CA VAL A 305 -1.42 4.27 18.24
C VAL A 305 -0.35 3.94 19.28
N ALA A 306 0.84 4.52 19.12
CA ALA A 306 1.97 4.39 20.03
C ALA A 306 2.21 5.74 20.73
N VAL A 307 1.93 5.81 22.03
CA VAL A 307 2.13 7.01 22.85
C VAL A 307 3.44 6.87 23.63
N LYS A 308 4.31 7.88 23.56
CA LYS A 308 5.58 7.87 24.30
C LYS A 308 5.34 7.86 25.80
N SER A 309 6.02 6.95 26.50
CA SER A 309 6.03 6.90 27.95
C SER A 309 6.49 8.25 28.49
N GLN A 310 5.67 8.93 29.28
CA GLN A 310 6.16 10.11 30.01
C GLN A 310 7.18 9.61 31.04
N ARG A 311 8.46 9.88 30.81
CA ARG A 311 9.49 9.64 31.84
C ARG A 311 9.11 10.47 33.06
N GLN A 312 8.64 9.82 34.11
CA GLN A 312 8.60 10.42 35.44
C GLN A 312 10.07 10.67 35.83
N PHE A 313 10.46 11.94 35.82
CA PHE A 313 11.74 12.39 36.36
C PHE A 313 11.74 12.34 37.89
#